data_AF-A0A928SWR8-F1
#
_entry.id   AF-A0A928SWR8-F1
#
_cell.length_a   1.000
_cell.length_b   1.000
_cell.length_c   1.000
_cell.angle_alpha   90.00
_cell.angle_beta   90.00
_cell.angle_gamma   90.00
#
_symmetry.space_group_name_H-M   'P 1'
#
loop_
_entity.id
_entity.type
_entity.pdbx_description
1 polymer ?
#
loop_
_entity_poly.entity_id
_entity_poly.type
_entity_poly.pdbx_seq_one_letter_code
_entity_poly.pdbx_strand_id
1 'polypeptide(L)'
;MANAKPLSLDFKSCDELDPELIERAFAPGTSSPREQVLKLLDKMARVAKPGRGAHRILEVLARLSHGAWVEGALDIVLRDFGLATEIDIRVDVGKHFERLRTISVAVPLAELADWATANPEALAPLVVFDTRRDDELRLRKAQGRVTHVPLSAVPHSRPPATPSVPAMVAPVPASESPVSSARRPIAAASRRKSVPPRPAASTDSKRSAELHARRTLPDVEQQAPDVHRRNTPRVLKVDLPEEAYRSKPGPPERKSTARIPAVRPPQAPAASDPDPTDEGWE
;
A
#
# COMPACT_ATOMS: atom_id res chain seq x y z
N MET A 1 23.72 -23.08 -16.22
CA MET A 1 23.26 -21.75 -15.76
C MET A 1 22.39 -21.16 -16.86
N ALA A 2 21.07 -21.06 -16.65
CA ALA A 2 20.17 -20.47 -17.66
C ALA A 2 20.34 -18.95 -17.66
N ASN A 3 20.59 -18.37 -18.84
CA ASN A 3 20.79 -16.94 -18.99
C ASN A 3 19.41 -16.25 -18.96
N ALA A 4 18.94 -15.85 -17.78
CA ALA A 4 17.64 -15.23 -17.62
C ALA A 4 17.62 -13.86 -18.32
N LYS A 5 16.81 -13.73 -19.37
CA LYS A 5 16.64 -12.48 -20.12
C LYS A 5 16.11 -11.38 -19.18
N PRO A 6 16.70 -10.16 -19.17
CA PRO A 6 16.20 -9.07 -18.34
C PRO A 6 14.75 -8.74 -18.70
N LEU A 7 13.94 -8.43 -17.69
CA LEU A 7 12.56 -7.98 -17.88
C LEU A 7 12.56 -6.67 -18.66
N SER A 8 11.92 -6.68 -19.83
CA SER A 8 11.60 -5.45 -20.57
C SER A 8 10.34 -4.85 -19.95
N LEU A 9 10.45 -3.62 -19.42
CA LEU A 9 9.40 -2.89 -18.72
C LEU A 9 8.87 -1.74 -19.59
N ASP A 10 8.44 -2.07 -20.81
CA ASP A 10 8.13 -1.11 -21.87
C ASP A 10 6.64 -0.70 -21.95
N PHE A 11 5.83 -1.07 -20.95
CA PHE A 11 4.42 -0.68 -20.89
C PHE A 11 4.23 0.81 -20.58
N LYS A 12 3.14 1.38 -21.09
CA LYS A 12 2.77 2.80 -20.95
C LYS A 12 1.66 3.05 -19.92
N SER A 13 0.96 2.00 -19.52
CA SER A 13 -0.13 2.03 -18.54
C SER A 13 -0.13 0.75 -17.72
N CYS A 14 -0.62 0.81 -16.47
CA CYS A 14 -0.79 -0.37 -15.64
C CYS A 14 -1.80 -1.37 -16.22
N ASP A 15 -2.73 -0.93 -17.08
CA ASP A 15 -3.68 -1.82 -17.78
C ASP A 15 -3.01 -2.72 -18.82
N GLU A 16 -1.87 -2.29 -19.37
CA GLU A 16 -1.08 -3.06 -20.36
C GLU A 16 -0.17 -4.10 -19.68
N LEU A 17 -0.19 -4.18 -18.35
CA LEU A 17 0.68 -5.11 -17.63
C LEU A 17 0.19 -6.54 -17.81
N ASP A 18 0.96 -7.30 -18.58
CA ASP A 18 0.74 -8.73 -18.77
C ASP A 18 0.94 -9.49 -17.44
N PRO A 19 -0.02 -10.31 -16.99
CA PRO A 19 0.14 -11.19 -15.82
C PRO A 19 1.42 -12.03 -15.87
N GLU A 20 1.87 -12.44 -17.06
CA GLU A 20 3.12 -13.20 -17.24
C GLU A 20 4.35 -12.40 -16.85
N LEU A 21 4.37 -11.07 -17.06
CA LEU A 21 5.48 -10.22 -16.64
C LEU A 21 5.60 -10.18 -15.12
N ILE A 22 4.46 -10.19 -14.43
CA ILE A 22 4.44 -10.26 -12.97
C ILE A 22 5.04 -11.60 -12.52
N GLU A 23 4.59 -12.72 -13.09
CA GLU A 23 5.11 -14.05 -12.74
C GLU A 23 6.61 -14.17 -13.00
N ARG A 24 7.09 -13.64 -14.13
CA ARG A 24 8.51 -13.63 -14.47
C ARG A 24 9.35 -12.80 -13.50
N ALA A 25 8.80 -11.73 -12.95
CA ALA A 25 9.48 -10.94 -11.91
C ALA A 25 9.65 -11.70 -10.58
N PHE A 26 8.78 -12.67 -10.31
CA PHE A 26 8.88 -13.55 -9.15
C PHE A 26 9.56 -14.89 -9.44
N ALA A 27 9.92 -15.17 -10.70
CA ALA A 27 10.43 -16.47 -11.11
C ALA A 27 11.78 -16.81 -10.44
N PRO A 28 11.93 -18.03 -9.88
CA PRO A 28 13.19 -18.49 -9.33
C PRO A 28 14.23 -18.63 -10.46
N GLY A 29 15.46 -18.18 -10.23
CA GLY A 29 16.56 -18.25 -11.21
C GLY A 29 16.89 -16.92 -11.88
N THR A 30 16.15 -15.84 -11.58
CA THR A 30 16.66 -14.48 -11.82
C THR A 30 17.71 -14.14 -10.77
N SER A 31 18.79 -13.46 -11.16
CA SER A 31 19.90 -13.13 -10.24
C SER A 31 19.51 -12.15 -9.13
N SER A 32 18.38 -11.44 -9.27
CA SER A 32 17.87 -10.50 -8.27
C SER A 32 16.34 -10.30 -8.35
N PRO A 33 15.51 -11.28 -7.92
CA PRO A 33 14.05 -11.17 -7.96
C PRO A 33 13.54 -9.94 -7.21
N ARG A 34 14.15 -9.64 -6.05
CA ARG A 34 13.88 -8.43 -5.25
C ARG A 34 13.99 -7.14 -6.09
N GLU A 35 15.12 -6.97 -6.77
CA GLU A 35 15.35 -5.75 -7.57
C GLU A 35 14.40 -5.64 -8.75
N GLN A 36 14.07 -6.76 -9.38
CA GLN A 36 13.14 -6.81 -10.52
C GLN A 36 11.73 -6.37 -10.10
N VAL A 37 11.22 -6.91 -8.99
CA VAL A 37 9.91 -6.53 -8.46
C VAL A 37 9.88 -5.06 -8.03
N LEU A 38 10.94 -4.56 -7.37
CA LEU A 38 11.02 -3.15 -7.00
C LEU A 38 11.09 -2.23 -8.23
N LYS A 39 11.82 -2.60 -9.29
CA LYS A 39 11.84 -1.87 -10.57
C LYS A 39 10.47 -1.88 -11.25
N LEU A 40 9.76 -3.01 -11.20
CA LEU A 40 8.40 -3.12 -11.72
C LEU A 40 7.46 -2.17 -10.96
N LEU A 41 7.50 -2.18 -9.63
CA LEU A 41 6.69 -1.28 -8.79
C LEU A 41 7.00 0.20 -9.07
N ASP A 42 8.29 0.58 -9.17
CA ASP A 42 8.69 1.95 -9.52
C ASP A 42 8.16 2.36 -10.89
N LYS A 43 8.21 1.46 -11.88
CA LYS A 43 7.68 1.71 -13.22
C LYS A 43 6.16 1.87 -13.18
N MET A 44 5.45 0.98 -12.49
CA MET A 44 3.99 1.07 -12.33
C MET A 44 3.57 2.37 -11.66
N ALA A 45 4.24 2.75 -10.56
CA ALA A 45 3.97 4.01 -9.86
C ALA A 45 4.09 5.24 -10.77
N ARG A 46 5.05 5.24 -11.71
CA ARG A 46 5.24 6.34 -12.69
C ARG A 46 4.16 6.41 -13.77
N VAL A 47 3.60 5.27 -14.18
CA VAL A 47 2.60 5.22 -15.27
C VAL A 47 1.16 5.12 -14.77
N ALA A 48 0.97 4.85 -13.48
CA ALA A 48 -0.32 4.78 -12.84
C ALA A 48 -1.07 6.11 -12.98
N LYS A 49 -2.34 6.01 -13.34
CA LYS A 49 -3.28 7.13 -13.42
C LYS A 49 -4.62 6.69 -12.82
N PRO A 50 -5.43 7.62 -12.31
CA PRO A 50 -6.76 7.31 -11.80
C PRO A 50 -7.61 6.65 -12.90
N GLY A 51 -8.32 5.58 -12.56
CA GLY A 51 -9.16 4.80 -13.46
C GLY A 51 -8.41 4.03 -14.56
N ARG A 52 -7.07 3.86 -14.44
CA ARG A 52 -6.21 3.21 -15.44
C ARG A 52 -5.35 2.10 -14.84
N GLY A 53 -6.01 1.08 -14.28
CA GLY A 53 -5.33 -0.15 -13.86
C GLY A 53 -4.45 -0.02 -12.62
N ALA A 54 -4.57 1.06 -11.84
CA ALA A 54 -3.74 1.30 -10.66
C ALA A 54 -3.82 0.17 -9.62
N HIS A 55 -4.96 -0.52 -9.54
CA HIS A 55 -5.17 -1.68 -8.70
C HIS A 55 -4.18 -2.82 -8.94
N ARG A 56 -3.61 -2.95 -10.14
CA ARG A 56 -2.57 -3.94 -10.44
C ARG A 56 -1.35 -3.80 -9.54
N ILE A 57 -1.07 -2.61 -9.02
CA ILE A 57 -0.01 -2.41 -8.01
C ILE A 57 -0.31 -3.25 -6.77
N LEU A 58 -1.57 -3.29 -6.33
CA LEU A 58 -1.98 -4.07 -5.16
C LEU A 58 -1.85 -5.58 -5.41
N GLU A 59 -2.10 -6.05 -6.64
CA GLU A 59 -1.88 -7.47 -7.01
C GLU A 59 -0.39 -7.86 -6.96
N VAL A 60 0.50 -6.99 -7.47
CA VAL A 60 1.96 -7.22 -7.37
C VAL A 60 2.39 -7.24 -5.91
N LEU A 61 1.85 -6.34 -5.09
CA LEU A 61 2.08 -6.30 -3.64
C LEU A 61 1.53 -7.53 -2.91
N ALA A 62 0.37 -8.06 -3.31
CA ALA A 62 -0.16 -9.31 -2.78
C ALA A 62 0.77 -10.48 -3.10
N ARG A 63 1.29 -10.55 -4.32
CA ARG A 63 2.27 -11.58 -4.73
C ARG A 63 3.60 -11.45 -4.00
N LEU A 64 4.00 -10.23 -3.64
CA LEU A 64 5.20 -9.98 -2.82
C LEU A 64 5.21 -10.79 -1.53
N SER A 65 4.04 -11.03 -0.93
CA SER A 65 3.90 -11.78 0.33
C SER A 65 4.26 -13.28 0.23
N HIS A 66 4.48 -13.79 -0.99
CA HIS A 66 4.98 -15.13 -1.28
C HIS A 66 6.46 -15.14 -1.69
N GLY A 67 7.07 -13.97 -1.87
CA GLY A 67 8.48 -13.89 -2.28
C GLY A 67 9.40 -14.50 -1.23
N ALA A 68 10.25 -15.43 -1.64
CA ALA A 68 11.19 -16.13 -0.74
C ALA A 68 12.18 -15.20 -0.03
N TRP A 69 12.36 -13.96 -0.53
CA TRP A 69 13.25 -12.96 0.05
C TRP A 69 12.58 -12.08 1.12
N VAL A 70 11.27 -12.22 1.34
CA VAL A 70 10.54 -11.49 2.38
C VAL A 70 10.62 -12.27 3.69
N GLU A 71 11.57 -11.88 4.55
CA GLU A 71 11.79 -12.50 5.86
C GLU A 71 10.85 -11.93 6.92
N GLY A 72 9.66 -12.50 7.07
CA GLY A 72 8.70 -12.10 8.11
C GLY A 72 7.29 -11.90 7.58
N ALA A 73 6.49 -11.08 8.27
CA ALA A 73 5.14 -10.77 7.84
C ALA A 73 5.09 -9.44 7.10
N LEU A 74 4.65 -9.47 5.83
CA LEU A 74 4.51 -8.27 5.03
C LEU A 74 3.39 -7.37 5.59
N ASP A 75 3.73 -6.10 5.85
CA ASP A 75 2.84 -5.04 6.30
C ASP A 75 2.93 -3.87 5.31
N ILE A 76 1.83 -3.59 4.63
CA ILE A 76 1.75 -2.55 3.61
C ILE A 76 0.81 -1.47 4.12
N VAL A 77 1.31 -0.24 4.15
CA VAL A 77 0.56 0.92 4.62
C VAL A 77 0.38 1.89 3.47
N LEU A 78 -0.86 2.15 3.09
CA LEU A 78 -1.23 3.13 2.09
C LEU A 78 -1.77 4.36 2.81
N ARG A 79 -1.27 5.54 2.46
CA ARG A 79 -1.64 6.81 3.08
C ARG A 79 -2.15 7.78 2.04
N ASP A 80 -3.22 8.46 2.38
CA ASP A 80 -3.77 9.50 1.53
C ASP A 80 -2.88 10.74 1.55
N PHE A 81 -2.57 11.24 0.36
CA PHE A 81 -1.89 12.50 0.09
C PHE A 81 -2.71 13.33 -0.92
N GLY A 82 -4.05 13.25 -0.83
CA GLY A 82 -5.01 13.98 -1.63
C GLY A 82 -5.20 13.38 -3.02
N LEU A 83 -4.37 13.80 -3.99
CA LEU A 83 -4.42 13.28 -5.36
C LEU A 83 -3.44 12.13 -5.61
N ALA A 84 -2.66 11.78 -4.60
CA ALA A 84 -1.67 10.72 -4.66
C ALA A 84 -1.77 9.86 -3.40
N THR A 85 -1.35 8.61 -3.52
CA THR A 85 -1.24 7.67 -2.41
C THR A 85 0.23 7.37 -2.18
N GLU A 86 0.69 7.50 -0.94
CA GLU A 86 1.99 6.98 -0.52
C GLU A 86 1.82 5.54 -0.06
N ILE A 87 2.55 4.61 -0.66
CA ILE A 87 2.55 3.19 -0.31
C ILE A 87 3.88 2.88 0.35
N ASP A 88 3.82 2.48 1.61
CA ASP A 88 4.96 2.07 2.41
C ASP A 88 4.97 0.56 2.60
N ILE A 89 6.01 -0.10 2.11
CA ILE A 89 6.18 -1.55 2.12
C ILE A 89 7.13 -1.91 3.25
N ARG A 90 6.62 -2.60 4.27
CA ARG A 90 7.36 -2.98 5.47
C ARG A 90 7.29 -4.48 5.70
N VAL A 91 8.27 -5.01 6.42
CA VAL A 91 8.30 -6.40 6.88
C VAL A 91 8.39 -6.39 8.39
N ASP A 92 7.44 -7.04 9.03
CA ASP A 92 7.45 -7.28 10.47
C ASP A 92 8.37 -8.47 10.77
N VAL A 93 9.49 -8.16 11.44
CA VAL A 93 10.50 -9.14 11.91
C VAL A 93 10.31 -9.39 13.42
N GLY A 94 9.11 -9.13 13.96
CA GLY A 94 8.68 -9.39 15.33
C GLY A 94 9.02 -8.27 16.32
N LYS A 95 10.30 -7.86 16.40
CA LYS A 95 10.73 -6.79 17.34
C LYS A 95 10.67 -5.39 16.74
N HIS A 96 10.75 -5.30 15.41
CA HIS A 96 10.76 -4.06 14.67
C HIS A 96 10.21 -4.31 13.26
N PHE A 97 9.86 -3.22 12.58
CA PHE A 97 9.51 -3.23 11.17
C PHE A 97 10.74 -2.83 10.36
N GLU A 98 11.13 -3.66 9.39
CA GLU A 98 12.09 -3.28 8.36
C GLU A 98 11.33 -2.60 7.22
N ARG A 99 11.76 -1.39 6.84
CA ARG A 99 11.18 -0.67 5.70
C ARG A 99 11.88 -1.12 4.41
N LEU A 100 11.14 -1.77 3.52
CA LEU A 100 11.70 -2.23 2.23
C LEU A 100 11.74 -1.10 1.21
N ARG A 101 10.64 -0.37 1.06
CA ARG A 101 10.48 0.65 0.03
C ARG A 101 9.28 1.54 0.32
N THR A 102 9.33 2.77 -0.17
CA THR A 102 8.19 3.68 -0.23
C THR A 102 8.04 4.16 -1.66
N ILE A 103 6.83 4.09 -2.18
CA ILE A 103 6.49 4.55 -3.52
C ILE A 103 5.31 5.51 -3.44
N SER A 104 5.32 6.55 -4.27
CA SER A 104 4.20 7.47 -4.40
C SER A 104 3.52 7.23 -5.74
N VAL A 105 2.21 7.08 -5.72
CA VAL A 105 1.38 6.77 -6.89
C VAL A 105 0.38 7.91 -7.07
N ALA A 106 0.27 8.46 -8.29
CA ALA A 106 -0.64 9.55 -8.61
C ALA A 106 -2.10 9.09 -8.75
N VAL A 107 -2.60 8.38 -7.74
CA VAL A 107 -3.94 7.79 -7.67
C VAL A 107 -4.48 8.05 -6.26
N PRO A 108 -5.73 8.53 -6.11
CA PRO A 108 -6.35 8.74 -4.80
C PRO A 108 -6.48 7.44 -4.01
N LEU A 109 -6.34 7.51 -2.67
CA LEU A 109 -6.43 6.34 -1.81
C LEU A 109 -7.79 5.63 -1.92
N ALA A 110 -8.86 6.41 -2.03
CA ALA A 110 -10.23 5.90 -2.13
C ALA A 110 -10.39 4.89 -3.29
N GLU A 111 -9.79 5.16 -4.46
CA GLU A 111 -9.87 4.25 -5.61
C GLU A 111 -9.21 2.89 -5.31
N LEU A 112 -8.07 2.90 -4.62
CA LEU A 112 -7.37 1.69 -4.22
C LEU A 112 -8.10 0.95 -3.10
N ALA A 113 -8.68 1.67 -2.14
CA ALA A 113 -9.45 1.11 -1.03
C ALA A 113 -10.76 0.47 -1.50
N ASP A 114 -11.50 1.13 -2.38
CA ASP A 114 -12.73 0.63 -2.98
C ASP A 114 -12.46 -0.68 -3.74
N TRP A 115 -11.42 -0.69 -4.57
CA TRP A 115 -11.04 -1.89 -5.31
C TRP A 115 -10.58 -3.02 -4.38
N ALA A 116 -9.77 -2.72 -3.36
CA ALA A 116 -9.27 -3.69 -2.40
C ALA A 116 -10.42 -4.36 -1.62
N THR A 117 -11.44 -3.58 -1.26
CA THR A 117 -12.64 -4.06 -0.57
C THR A 117 -13.51 -4.90 -1.49
N ALA A 118 -13.63 -4.51 -2.77
CA ALA A 118 -14.40 -5.24 -3.77
C ALA A 118 -13.75 -6.55 -4.23
N ASN A 119 -12.41 -6.66 -4.17
CA ASN A 119 -11.65 -7.80 -4.72
C ASN A 119 -10.71 -8.45 -3.69
N PRO A 120 -11.24 -8.98 -2.57
CA PRO A 120 -10.40 -9.58 -1.52
C PRO A 120 -9.65 -10.83 -2.00
N GLU A 121 -10.21 -11.58 -2.96
CA GLU A 121 -9.57 -12.79 -3.51
C GLU A 121 -8.30 -12.46 -4.31
N ALA A 122 -8.28 -11.32 -5.01
CA ALA A 122 -7.12 -10.86 -5.76
C ALA A 122 -5.97 -10.39 -4.85
N LEU A 123 -6.30 -9.99 -3.62
CA LEU A 123 -5.32 -9.58 -2.60
C LEU A 123 -4.79 -10.74 -1.77
N ALA A 124 -5.41 -11.91 -1.81
CA ALA A 124 -5.00 -13.05 -1.00
C ALA A 124 -3.51 -13.39 -1.22
N PRO A 125 -2.71 -13.59 -0.15
CA PRO A 125 -3.10 -13.78 1.25
C PRO A 125 -3.14 -12.48 2.08
N LEU A 126 -3.00 -11.31 1.46
CA LEU A 126 -3.18 -10.04 2.16
C LEU A 126 -4.66 -9.80 2.43
N VAL A 127 -4.93 -9.32 3.64
CA VAL A 127 -6.25 -8.90 4.08
C VAL A 127 -6.21 -7.41 4.36
N VAL A 128 -7.30 -6.75 4.00
CA VAL A 128 -7.53 -5.34 4.31
C VAL A 128 -7.83 -5.20 5.80
N PHE A 129 -6.99 -4.47 6.51
CA PHE A 129 -7.23 -4.02 7.86
C PHE A 129 -7.66 -2.57 7.81
N ASP A 130 -8.95 -2.37 8.03
CA ASP A 130 -9.51 -1.03 8.17
C ASP A 130 -8.93 -0.40 9.44
N THR A 131 -8.04 0.57 9.24
CA THR A 131 -7.61 1.43 10.33
C THR A 131 -8.70 2.47 10.53
N ARG A 132 -9.12 2.72 11.77
CA ARG A 132 -10.15 3.72 12.14
C ARG A 132 -9.85 5.18 11.74
N ARG A 133 -8.90 5.41 10.84
CA ARG A 133 -8.52 6.70 10.29
C ARG A 133 -8.81 6.68 8.81
N ASP A 134 -9.62 7.64 8.37
CA ASP A 134 -10.07 7.77 6.98
C ASP A 134 -8.93 8.07 5.98
N ASP A 135 -7.70 8.27 6.47
CA ASP A 135 -6.50 8.63 5.69
C ASP A 135 -5.47 7.49 5.54
N GLU A 136 -5.71 6.30 6.11
CA GLU A 136 -4.77 5.17 6.06
C GLU A 136 -5.51 3.86 5.74
N LEU A 137 -4.94 3.06 4.84
CA LEU A 137 -5.36 1.69 4.55
C LEU A 137 -4.19 0.75 4.81
N ARG A 138 -4.42 -0.33 5.56
CA ARG A 138 -3.37 -1.33 5.83
C ARG A 138 -3.70 -2.67 5.21
N LEU A 139 -2.70 -3.29 4.59
CA LEU A 139 -2.76 -4.66 4.08
C LEU A 139 -1.73 -5.51 4.81
N ARG A 140 -2.19 -6.62 5.42
CA ARG A 140 -1.30 -7.57 6.12
C ARG A 140 -1.63 -8.99 5.73
N LYS A 141 -0.63 -9.85 5.71
CA LYS A 141 -0.85 -11.29 5.51
C LYS A 141 -1.75 -11.84 6.63
N ALA A 142 -2.77 -12.61 6.27
CA ALA A 142 -3.58 -13.33 7.24
C ALA A 142 -2.72 -14.30 8.06
N GLN A 143 -2.34 -13.92 9.28
CA GLN A 143 -1.66 -14.82 10.20
C GLN A 143 -2.72 -15.72 10.87
N GLY A 144 -2.92 -16.93 10.35
CA GLY A 144 -3.57 -18.06 11.04
C GLY A 144 -5.01 -17.84 11.56
N ARG A 145 -5.99 -18.49 10.92
CA ARG A 145 -7.44 -18.45 11.27
C ARG A 145 -7.97 -17.03 11.42
N VAL A 146 -8.08 -16.33 10.30
CA VAL A 146 -9.03 -15.22 10.21
C VAL A 146 -10.43 -15.85 10.22
N THR A 147 -11.06 -15.93 11.39
CA THR A 147 -12.52 -15.90 11.45
C THR A 147 -12.92 -14.61 10.76
N HIS A 148 -13.36 -14.71 9.52
CA HIS A 148 -14.01 -13.60 8.82
C HIS A 148 -15.13 -13.12 9.74
N VAL A 149 -14.91 -12.00 10.43
CA VAL A 149 -16.02 -11.22 10.94
C VAL A 149 -16.50 -10.49 9.70
N PRO A 150 -17.64 -10.89 9.10
CA PRO A 150 -18.15 -10.17 7.95
C PRO A 150 -18.28 -8.70 8.35
N LEU A 151 -17.86 -7.83 7.44
CA LEU A 151 -18.08 -6.39 7.51
C LEU A 151 -19.60 -6.13 7.29
N SER A 152 -20.42 -6.62 8.21
CA SER A 152 -21.88 -6.53 8.22
C SER A 152 -22.40 -6.91 9.60
N ALA A 153 -22.15 -6.02 10.56
CA ALA A 153 -23.08 -5.76 11.64
C ALA A 153 -22.81 -4.36 12.19
N VAL A 154 -22.86 -3.35 11.32
CA VAL A 154 -23.43 -2.09 11.78
C VAL A 154 -24.88 -2.44 12.09
N PRO A 155 -25.33 -2.46 13.36
CA PRO A 155 -26.75 -2.51 13.62
C PRO A 155 -27.31 -1.29 12.90
N HIS A 156 -28.03 -1.54 11.80
CA HIS A 156 -28.90 -0.53 11.26
C HIS A 156 -29.88 -0.26 12.39
N SER A 157 -29.61 0.80 13.14
CA SER A 157 -30.53 1.40 14.09
C SER A 157 -31.83 1.51 13.33
N ARG A 158 -32.75 0.61 13.69
CA ARG A 158 -34.12 0.57 13.25
C ARG A 158 -34.61 2.02 13.27
N PRO A 159 -35.01 2.60 12.12
CA PRO A 159 -35.60 3.92 12.16
C PRO A 159 -36.80 3.86 13.11
N PRO A 160 -36.96 4.85 14.01
CA PRO A 160 -38.11 4.88 14.90
C PRO A 160 -39.38 4.82 14.05
N ALA A 161 -40.31 3.95 14.47
CA ALA A 161 -41.60 3.78 13.83
C ALA A 161 -42.25 5.15 13.61
N THR A 162 -42.44 5.51 12.35
CA THR A 162 -43.28 6.65 11.99
C THR A 162 -44.71 6.34 12.41
N PRO A 163 -45.37 7.22 13.18
CA PRO A 163 -46.79 7.06 13.44
C PRO A 163 -47.56 7.20 12.11
N SER A 164 -48.40 6.22 11.84
CA SER A 164 -49.32 6.21 10.71
C SER A 164 -50.27 7.41 10.81
N VAL A 165 -50.13 8.37 9.89
CA VAL A 165 -51.09 9.46 9.73
C VAL A 165 -52.16 8.98 8.72
N PRO A 166 -53.46 9.06 9.05
CA PRO A 166 -54.53 8.68 8.14
C PRO A 166 -54.57 9.62 6.93
N ALA A 167 -54.77 9.01 5.77
CA ALA A 167 -54.93 9.66 4.48
C ALA A 167 -56.10 10.64 4.49
N MET A 168 -55.82 11.92 4.22
CA MET A 168 -56.83 12.89 3.82
C MET A 168 -56.52 13.41 2.41
N VAL A 169 -57.41 12.98 1.53
CA VAL A 169 -57.79 13.44 0.20
C VAL A 169 -57.53 14.93 -0.07
N ALA A 170 -56.88 15.23 -1.21
CA ALA A 170 -57.34 16.24 -2.17
C ALA A 170 -56.63 16.07 -3.54
N PRO A 171 -57.38 16.01 -4.66
CA PRO A 171 -56.83 16.08 -6.02
C PRO A 171 -57.00 17.50 -6.59
N VAL A 172 -55.96 18.09 -7.20
CA VAL A 172 -56.12 19.27 -8.08
C VAL A 172 -55.10 19.23 -9.23
N PRO A 173 -55.47 19.61 -10.47
CA PRO A 173 -54.82 19.19 -11.71
C PRO A 173 -53.87 20.22 -12.34
N ALA A 174 -53.10 19.72 -13.32
CA ALA A 174 -52.60 20.32 -14.56
C ALA A 174 -52.26 21.84 -14.63
N SER A 175 -51.00 22.11 -14.99
CA SER A 175 -50.58 23.19 -15.90
C SER A 175 -49.23 22.76 -16.48
N GLU A 176 -49.14 22.30 -17.74
CA GLU A 176 -49.09 23.13 -18.95
C GLU A 176 -48.09 24.30 -18.82
N SER A 177 -46.86 24.13 -19.29
CA SER A 177 -46.51 24.51 -20.67
C SER A 177 -44.99 24.58 -20.91
N PRO A 178 -44.57 24.45 -22.19
CA PRO A 178 -43.19 24.29 -22.63
C PRO A 178 -42.53 25.64 -22.98
N VAL A 179 -41.43 25.57 -23.75
CA VAL A 179 -40.68 26.66 -24.42
C VAL A 179 -39.42 27.10 -23.66
N SER A 180 -38.24 26.75 -24.19
CA SER A 180 -37.50 27.73 -25.00
C SER A 180 -36.23 27.16 -25.62
N SER A 181 -36.23 27.18 -26.95
CA SER A 181 -35.09 27.08 -27.86
C SER A 181 -34.02 28.13 -27.60
N ALA A 182 -32.73 27.77 -27.71
CA ALA A 182 -31.74 28.49 -28.52
C ALA A 182 -30.38 27.76 -28.44
N ARG A 183 -29.88 27.14 -29.52
CA ARG A 183 -28.96 27.75 -30.50
C ARG A 183 -27.71 28.40 -29.86
N ARG A 184 -26.57 27.70 -29.90
CA ARG A 184 -25.51 27.89 -30.93
C ARG A 184 -24.25 27.05 -30.63
N PRO A 185 -23.58 26.51 -31.66
CA PRO A 185 -22.21 26.03 -31.57
C PRO A 185 -21.25 27.20 -31.78
N ILE A 186 -20.17 27.27 -31.00
CA ILE A 186 -19.03 28.13 -31.33
C ILE A 186 -17.83 27.22 -31.54
N ALA A 187 -17.48 27.06 -32.81
CA ALA A 187 -16.17 26.63 -33.24
C ALA A 187 -15.13 27.67 -32.79
N ALA A 188 -14.06 27.21 -32.16
CA ALA A 188 -12.84 27.99 -32.02
C ALA A 188 -11.65 27.08 -32.33
N ALA A 189 -11.34 26.97 -33.62
CA ALA A 189 -10.02 26.60 -34.08
C ALA A 189 -9.00 27.61 -33.52
N SER A 190 -8.04 27.14 -32.73
CA SER A 190 -6.84 27.90 -32.42
C SER A 190 -5.61 27.10 -32.79
N ARG A 191 -5.22 27.27 -34.06
CA ARG A 191 -3.84 27.21 -34.53
C ARG A 191 -2.91 27.90 -33.55
N ARG A 192 -1.94 27.19 -32.95
CA ARG A 192 -0.68 27.82 -32.52
C ARG A 192 0.52 26.90 -32.73
N LYS A 193 1.35 27.35 -33.67
CA LYS A 193 2.82 27.33 -33.72
C LYS A 193 3.51 25.96 -33.79
N SER A 194 3.72 25.56 -35.04
CA SER A 194 4.95 24.93 -35.55
C SER A 194 6.20 25.52 -34.90
N VAL A 195 6.94 24.68 -34.18
CA VAL A 195 8.31 24.93 -33.74
C VAL A 195 9.26 24.45 -34.84
N PRO A 196 10.22 25.25 -35.32
CA PRO A 196 11.22 24.80 -36.28
C PRO A 196 12.27 23.88 -35.63
N PRO A 197 12.87 22.95 -36.40
CA PRO A 197 13.93 22.07 -35.92
C PRO A 197 15.23 22.84 -35.66
N ARG A 198 15.87 22.56 -34.54
CA ARG A 198 17.21 23.09 -34.21
C ARG A 198 18.27 22.28 -34.99
N PRO A 199 19.22 22.94 -35.68
CA PRO A 199 20.21 22.27 -36.49
C PRO A 199 21.30 21.60 -35.65
N ALA A 200 21.81 20.50 -36.19
CA ALA A 200 23.03 19.82 -35.79
C ALA A 200 24.27 20.52 -36.37
N ALA A 201 25.28 20.75 -35.52
CA ALA A 201 26.71 20.92 -35.84
C ALA A 201 27.44 20.85 -34.48
N SER A 202 28.22 19.80 -34.18
CA SER A 202 29.58 19.48 -34.66
C SER A 202 30.68 20.33 -34.02
N THR A 203 31.88 19.72 -33.95
CA THR A 203 33.20 20.13 -33.40
C THR A 203 33.34 19.89 -31.90
N ASP A 204 33.98 18.81 -31.45
CA ASP A 204 35.43 18.54 -31.52
C ASP A 204 36.24 19.67 -30.90
N SER A 205 36.67 19.48 -29.65
CA SER A 205 37.77 20.23 -29.06
C SER A 205 38.45 19.37 -28.00
N LYS A 206 39.31 18.49 -28.49
CA LYS A 206 40.46 17.98 -27.73
C LYS A 206 41.31 19.16 -27.20
N ARG A 207 41.99 18.89 -26.08
CA ARG A 207 43.12 19.61 -25.47
C ARG A 207 42.80 20.91 -24.73
N SER A 208 42.92 20.85 -23.41
CA SER A 208 43.89 21.62 -22.61
C SER A 208 43.84 21.06 -21.19
N ALA A 209 44.86 20.31 -20.79
CA ALA A 209 46.03 20.82 -20.08
C ALA A 209 45.81 20.78 -18.56
N GLU A 210 46.25 19.65 -18.00
CA GLU A 210 47.06 19.56 -16.80
C GLU A 210 47.72 20.89 -16.38
N LEU A 211 47.52 21.29 -15.12
CA LEU A 211 48.52 21.80 -14.18
C LEU A 211 48.00 22.92 -13.26
N HIS A 212 48.20 22.65 -11.96
CA HIS A 212 48.32 23.60 -10.86
C HIS A 212 47.07 24.42 -10.48
N ALA A 213 46.52 24.14 -9.29
CA ALA A 213 46.95 24.88 -8.11
C ALA A 213 46.21 24.40 -6.86
N ARG A 214 47.00 24.03 -5.86
CA ARG A 214 46.64 24.11 -4.46
C ARG A 214 46.02 25.48 -4.18
N ARG A 215 44.77 25.53 -3.73
CA ARG A 215 44.24 26.73 -3.08
C ARG A 215 43.17 26.33 -2.07
N THR A 216 43.65 26.22 -0.82
CA THR A 216 42.99 26.66 0.41
C THR A 216 41.47 26.51 0.49
N LEU A 217 41.08 25.55 1.32
CA LEU A 217 39.81 25.52 2.06
C LEU A 217 39.57 26.88 2.72
N PRO A 218 38.43 27.54 2.49
CA PRO A 218 37.87 28.43 3.49
C PRO A 218 37.10 27.58 4.51
N ASP A 219 37.57 27.65 5.74
CA ASP A 219 36.85 27.34 6.96
C ASP A 219 35.59 28.23 6.98
N VAL A 220 34.45 27.65 6.61
CA VAL A 220 33.15 28.31 6.72
C VAL A 220 32.46 27.68 7.92
N GLU A 221 32.72 28.30 9.05
CA GLU A 221 31.96 28.26 10.28
C GLU A 221 30.52 28.73 9.97
N GLN A 222 29.68 27.81 9.47
CA GLN A 222 28.24 28.04 9.32
C GLN A 222 27.56 27.73 10.65
N GLN A 223 27.63 28.74 11.51
CA GLN A 223 26.59 29.24 12.39
C GLN A 223 25.24 28.52 12.23
N ALA A 224 24.95 27.64 13.19
CA ALA A 224 23.66 27.00 13.34
C ALA A 224 22.56 28.04 13.64
N PRO A 225 21.47 28.12 12.87
CA PRO A 225 20.28 28.79 13.34
C PRO A 225 19.58 27.92 14.37
N ASP A 226 19.63 28.37 15.61
CA ASP A 226 18.83 27.92 16.74
C ASP A 226 17.34 28.12 16.43
N VAL A 227 16.71 27.08 15.85
CA VAL A 227 15.25 27.03 15.68
C VAL A 227 14.65 26.36 16.90
N HIS A 228 14.54 27.13 17.97
CA HIS A 228 13.54 26.93 19.01
C HIS A 228 12.13 27.06 18.40
N ARG A 229 11.60 25.97 17.84
CA ARG A 229 10.15 25.78 17.71
C ARG A 229 9.72 24.53 18.46
N ARG A 230 9.40 24.77 19.73
CA ARG A 230 8.50 23.92 20.53
C ARG A 230 7.21 23.74 19.74
N ASN A 231 7.07 22.61 19.05
CA ASN A 231 5.79 22.13 18.58
C ASN A 231 5.26 21.12 19.61
N THR A 232 4.86 21.66 20.77
CA THR A 232 4.08 20.89 21.74
C THR A 232 2.71 20.63 21.12
N PRO A 233 2.25 19.37 21.03
CA PRO A 233 0.89 19.08 20.59
C PRO A 233 -0.09 19.75 21.55
N ARG A 234 -0.92 20.65 21.02
CA ARG A 234 -2.07 21.23 21.71
C ARG A 234 -3.05 20.09 21.96
N VAL A 235 -3.01 19.54 23.17
CA VAL A 235 -4.07 18.65 23.68
C VAL A 235 -5.32 19.51 23.79
N LEU A 236 -6.23 19.37 22.82
CA LEU A 236 -7.60 19.82 22.97
C LEU A 236 -8.21 18.94 24.07
N LYS A 237 -8.33 19.51 25.28
CA LYS A 237 -9.24 18.98 26.29
C LYS A 237 -10.64 19.10 25.72
N VAL A 238 -11.17 17.99 25.25
CA VAL A 238 -12.61 17.81 25.08
C VAL A 238 -13.13 17.52 26.48
N ASP A 239 -13.85 18.48 27.06
CA ASP A 239 -14.66 18.26 28.25
C ASP A 239 -15.73 17.21 27.90
N LEU A 240 -15.47 15.96 28.24
CA LEU A 240 -16.50 14.93 28.26
C LEU A 240 -17.38 15.14 29.50
N PRO A 241 -18.72 15.08 29.39
CA PRO A 241 -19.62 15.19 30.53
C PRO A 241 -19.39 14.04 31.52
N GLU A 242 -19.25 14.42 32.78
CA GLU A 242 -18.83 13.59 33.92
C GLU A 242 -19.94 12.67 34.47
N GLU A 243 -20.78 12.05 33.62
CA GLU A 243 -21.94 11.27 34.08
C GLU A 243 -21.91 9.76 33.79
N ALA A 244 -20.78 9.18 33.37
CA ALA A 244 -20.69 7.75 33.05
C ALA A 244 -19.74 6.90 33.94
N TYR A 245 -19.28 7.42 35.08
CA TYR A 245 -18.45 6.66 36.03
C TYR A 245 -19.22 6.20 37.29
N ARG A 246 -20.30 5.45 37.09
CA ARG A 246 -20.85 4.57 38.15
C ARG A 246 -21.27 3.23 37.57
N SER A 247 -20.28 2.39 37.26
CA SER A 247 -20.39 0.93 37.28
C SER A 247 -19.00 0.34 37.27
N LYS A 248 -18.45 0.10 38.48
CA LYS A 248 -17.21 -0.69 38.63
C LYS A 248 -17.56 -2.15 38.36
N PRO A 249 -16.94 -2.85 37.39
CA PRO A 249 -16.94 -4.30 37.36
C PRO A 249 -16.14 -4.79 38.57
N GLY A 250 -16.76 -5.64 39.39
CA GLY A 250 -16.07 -6.30 40.50
C GLY A 250 -14.90 -7.16 40.01
N PRO A 251 -13.92 -7.45 40.87
CA PRO A 251 -12.79 -8.31 40.52
C PRO A 251 -13.31 -9.70 40.13
N PRO A 252 -12.77 -10.33 39.08
CA PRO A 252 -13.17 -11.67 38.68
C PRO A 252 -12.82 -12.66 39.80
N GLU A 253 -13.81 -13.43 40.23
CA GLU A 253 -13.62 -14.57 41.14
C GLU A 253 -12.56 -15.51 40.58
N ARG A 254 -11.52 -15.76 41.38
CA ARG A 254 -10.51 -16.77 41.13
C ARG A 254 -11.17 -18.15 41.22
N LYS A 255 -11.64 -18.68 40.09
CA LYS A 255 -11.95 -20.10 39.97
C LYS A 255 -10.65 -20.89 39.92
N SER A 256 -10.42 -21.69 40.96
CA SER A 256 -9.31 -22.63 41.09
C SER A 256 -9.24 -23.57 39.90
N THR A 257 -8.26 -23.35 39.02
CA THR A 257 -7.95 -24.27 37.93
C THR A 257 -7.34 -25.54 38.51
N ALA A 258 -8.01 -26.67 38.29
CA ALA A 258 -7.51 -27.99 38.63
C ALA A 258 -6.13 -28.24 37.98
N ARG A 259 -5.19 -28.76 38.76
CA ARG A 259 -3.88 -29.22 38.28
C ARG A 259 -4.07 -30.30 37.22
N ILE A 260 -3.73 -29.97 35.97
CA ILE A 260 -3.60 -30.95 34.89
C ILE A 260 -2.28 -31.71 35.15
N PRO A 261 -2.28 -33.06 35.24
CA PRO A 261 -1.05 -33.82 35.38
C PRO A 261 -0.19 -33.67 34.12
N ALA A 262 1.08 -33.34 34.30
CA ALA A 262 2.04 -33.18 33.22
C ALA A 262 2.24 -34.52 32.49
N VAL A 263 1.70 -34.62 31.27
CA VAL A 263 2.00 -35.72 30.35
C VAL A 263 3.41 -35.48 29.81
N ARG A 264 4.33 -36.36 30.19
CA ARG A 264 5.73 -36.36 29.74
C ARG A 264 5.75 -36.58 28.23
N PRO A 265 6.34 -35.69 27.41
CA PRO A 265 6.46 -35.92 25.98
C PRO A 265 7.33 -37.16 25.71
N PRO A 266 7.04 -37.92 24.64
CA PRO A 266 7.83 -39.09 24.26
C PRO A 266 9.28 -38.68 23.98
N GLN A 267 10.22 -39.35 24.64
CA GLN A 267 11.64 -39.25 24.34
C GLN A 267 11.86 -39.65 22.87
N ALA A 268 12.45 -38.75 22.09
CA ALA A 268 12.96 -39.08 20.77
C ALA A 268 14.02 -40.19 20.90
N PRO A 269 14.01 -41.22 20.03
CA PRO A 269 15.04 -42.23 20.03
C PRO A 269 16.41 -41.58 19.79
N ALA A 270 17.39 -41.98 20.60
CA ALA A 270 18.77 -41.54 20.48
C ALA A 270 19.28 -41.84 19.07
N ALA A 271 19.83 -40.83 18.40
CA ALA A 271 20.54 -41.00 17.14
C ALA A 271 21.71 -41.95 17.40
N SER A 272 21.71 -43.10 16.73
CA SER A 272 22.86 -44.00 16.69
C SER A 272 23.97 -43.30 15.90
N ASP A 273 25.17 -43.23 16.50
CA ASP A 273 26.37 -42.74 15.83
C ASP A 273 26.62 -43.51 14.53
N PRO A 274 27.01 -42.84 13.43
CA PRO A 274 27.40 -43.52 12.20
C PRO A 274 28.69 -44.30 12.41
N ASP A 275 28.62 -45.59 12.12
CA ASP A 275 29.73 -46.55 12.14
C ASP A 275 30.78 -46.17 11.06
N PRO A 276 32.04 -45.86 11.43
CA PRO A 276 33.08 -45.45 10.48
C PRO A 276 33.85 -46.66 9.92
N THR A 277 33.14 -47.72 9.55
CA THR A 277 33.74 -48.85 8.81
C THR A 277 32.93 -49.14 7.54
N ASP A 278 33.16 -48.33 6.50
CA ASP A 278 32.99 -48.83 5.14
C ASP A 278 34.18 -48.34 4.30
N GLU A 279 35.21 -49.19 4.30
CA GLU A 279 36.35 -49.17 3.41
C GLU A 279 35.98 -49.89 2.10
N GLY A 280 36.34 -49.29 0.95
CA GLY A 280 36.32 -49.95 -0.36
C GLY A 280 35.01 -49.72 -1.11
N TRP A 281 34.99 -49.42 -2.41
CA TRP A 281 35.74 -50.08 -3.47
C TRP A 281 36.08 -49.10 -4.62
N GLU A 282 37.29 -49.31 -5.14
CA GLU A 282 37.88 -49.01 -6.47
C GLU A 282 37.19 -48.02 -7.44
#